data_AF-G8HQW7-F1
#
_entry.id   AF-G8HQW7-F1
#
_cell.length_a   1.000
_cell.length_b   1.000
_cell.length_c   1.000
_cell.angle_alpha   90.00
_cell.angle_beta   90.00
_cell.angle_gamma   90.00
#
_symmetry.space_group_name_H-M   'P 1'
#
loop_
_entity.id
_entity.type
_entity.pdbx_description
1 polymer ?
#
loop_
_entity_poly.entity_id
_entity_poly.type
_entity_poly.pdbx_seq_one_letter_code
_entity_poly.pdbx_strand_id
1 'polypeptide(L)'
;MILCIILQIVYFFTSFPQISSVDEKLTSFECGFDPLSASRTPFSTRFFILVVLFLIFDVEIALLFPILTMLGVCNSSQLGVMLFCFLIILLAGLFHEWNEGAIDWVSS
;
A
#
# COMPACT_ATOMS: atom_id res chain seq x y z
N MET A 1 -3.34 -41.54 -17.02
CA MET A 1 -3.48 -41.28 -18.48
C MET A 1 -4.92 -41.50 -18.95
N ILE A 2 -5.52 -42.69 -18.77
CA ILE A 2 -6.91 -42.97 -19.18
C ILE A 2 -7.92 -42.03 -18.51
N LEU A 3 -7.80 -41.80 -17.20
CA LEU A 3 -8.66 -40.85 -16.48
C LEU A 3 -8.58 -39.43 -17.06
N CYS A 4 -7.37 -38.95 -17.39
CA CYS A 4 -7.17 -37.63 -17.97
C CYS A 4 -7.85 -37.50 -19.34
N ILE A 5 -7.77 -38.55 -20.16
CA ILE A 5 -8.42 -38.60 -21.48
C ILE A 5 -9.95 -38.56 -21.33
N ILE A 6 -10.51 -39.33 -20.38
CA ILE A 6 -11.94 -39.36 -20.13
C ILE A 6 -12.44 -37.98 -19.68
N LEU A 7 -11.73 -37.32 -18.76
CA LEU A 7 -12.10 -35.98 -18.28
C LEU A 7 -12.06 -34.93 -19.40
N GLN A 8 -11.08 -35.01 -20.30
CA GLN A 8 -10.97 -34.11 -21.45
C GLN A 8 -12.16 -34.28 -22.42
N ILE A 9 -12.56 -35.53 -22.68
CA ILE A 9 -13.70 -35.86 -23.55
C ILE A 9 -15.00 -35.36 -22.93
N VAL A 10 -15.21 -35.60 -21.63
CA VAL A 10 -16.40 -35.13 -20.93
C VAL A 10 -16.49 -33.61 -20.95
N TYR A 11 -15.39 -32.90 -20.69
CA TYR A 11 -15.33 -31.43 -20.76
C TYR A 11 -15.70 -30.91 -22.16
N PHE A 12 -15.21 -31.54 -23.22
CA PHE A 12 -15.53 -31.15 -24.59
C PHE A 12 -17.02 -31.33 -24.92
N PHE A 13 -17.65 -32.40 -24.44
CA PHE A 13 -19.09 -32.62 -24.66
C PHE A 13 -19.99 -31.74 -23.78
N THR A 14 -19.53 -31.31 -22.61
CA THR A 14 -20.31 -30.45 -21.70
C THR A 14 -20.08 -28.95 -21.93
N SER A 15 -19.01 -28.57 -22.63
CA SER A 15 -18.72 -27.18 -22.94
C SER A 15 -19.71 -26.63 -23.97
N PHE A 16 -20.77 -26.00 -23.51
CA PHE A 16 -21.59 -25.11 -24.33
C PHE A 16 -20.88 -23.76 -24.46
N PRO A 17 -20.47 -23.32 -25.66
CA PRO A 17 -19.95 -21.97 -25.83
C PRO A 17 -21.12 -20.99 -25.63
N GLN A 18 -21.16 -20.35 -24.47
CA GLN A 18 -22.13 -19.33 -24.14
C GLN A 18 -21.73 -18.03 -24.86
N ILE A 19 -22.16 -17.87 -26.13
CA ILE A 19 -22.00 -16.65 -26.94
C ILE A 19 -23.04 -15.60 -26.50
N SER A 20 -23.20 -15.42 -25.19
CA SER A 20 -24.01 -14.34 -24.61
C SER A 20 -23.07 -13.19 -24.32
N SER A 21 -23.26 -12.07 -25.03
CA SER A 21 -22.66 -10.75 -24.81
C SER A 21 -21.30 -10.79 -24.09
N VAL A 22 -20.27 -11.28 -24.79
CA VAL A 22 -18.88 -11.20 -24.27
C VAL A 22 -18.57 -9.75 -23.89
N ASP A 23 -19.13 -8.79 -24.62
CA ASP A 23 -19.00 -7.36 -24.35
C ASP A 23 -19.47 -6.96 -22.95
N GLU A 24 -20.62 -7.44 -22.47
CA GLU A 24 -21.12 -7.12 -21.11
C GLU A 24 -20.33 -7.83 -20.00
N LYS A 25 -19.66 -8.96 -20.31
CA LYS A 25 -18.74 -9.60 -19.37
C LYS A 25 -17.41 -8.85 -19.27
N LEU A 26 -17.07 -8.03 -20.26
CA LEU A 26 -15.85 -7.24 -20.33
C LEU A 26 -16.02 -5.81 -19.79
N THR A 27 -17.24 -5.39 -19.47
CA THR A 27 -17.50 -4.09 -18.84
C THR A 27 -17.29 -4.13 -17.33
N SER A 28 -17.01 -2.96 -16.74
CA SER A 28 -16.88 -2.81 -15.30
C SER A 28 -18.22 -3.03 -14.59
N PHE A 29 -18.21 -3.79 -13.50
CA PHE A 29 -19.40 -4.00 -12.67
C PHE A 29 -19.73 -2.74 -11.85
N GLU A 30 -20.81 -2.04 -12.17
CA GLU A 30 -21.41 -0.97 -11.36
C GLU A 30 -22.82 -1.34 -10.87
N CYS A 31 -22.94 -2.48 -10.18
CA CYS A 31 -24.22 -2.92 -9.58
C CYS A 31 -25.40 -3.04 -10.56
N GLY A 32 -25.10 -3.35 -11.84
CA GLY A 32 -26.11 -3.50 -12.90
C GLY A 32 -26.41 -2.22 -13.68
N PHE A 33 -25.68 -1.13 -13.44
CA PHE A 33 -25.76 0.11 -14.22
C PHE A 33 -24.55 0.28 -15.15
N ASP A 34 -24.72 1.10 -16.19
CA ASP A 34 -23.61 1.55 -17.02
C ASP A 34 -22.73 2.56 -16.26
N PRO A 35 -21.40 2.55 -16.48
CA PRO A 35 -20.50 3.43 -15.76
C PRO A 35 -20.84 4.92 -15.98
N LEU A 36 -21.23 5.59 -14.89
CA LEU A 36 -21.62 7.01 -14.91
C LEU A 36 -20.42 7.95 -15.08
N SER A 37 -19.21 7.48 -14.75
CA SER A 37 -17.98 8.27 -14.80
C SER A 37 -16.78 7.40 -15.17
N ALA A 38 -15.71 8.04 -15.66
CA ALA A 38 -14.48 7.32 -15.91
C ALA A 38 -13.91 6.75 -14.61
N SER A 39 -13.38 5.52 -14.67
CA SER A 39 -12.77 4.83 -13.52
C SER A 39 -11.57 5.55 -12.90
N ARG A 40 -11.05 6.59 -13.56
CA ARG A 40 -9.92 7.41 -13.10
C ARG A 40 -10.44 8.74 -12.59
N THR A 41 -10.89 8.73 -11.34
CA THR A 41 -11.14 9.96 -10.59
C THR A 41 -9.83 10.42 -9.92
N PRO A 42 -9.64 11.74 -9.75
CA PRO A 42 -8.52 12.24 -8.97
C PRO A 42 -8.61 11.66 -7.57
N PHE A 43 -7.53 10.98 -7.19
CA PHE A 43 -7.41 10.31 -5.92
C PHE A 43 -7.23 11.32 -4.78
N SER A 44 -7.59 10.95 -3.55
CA SER A 44 -7.54 11.88 -2.42
C SER A 44 -6.10 12.30 -2.10
N THR A 45 -5.86 13.60 -2.02
CA THR A 45 -4.54 14.17 -1.68
C THR A 45 -4.05 13.75 -0.29
N ARG A 46 -4.97 13.39 0.61
CA ARG A 46 -4.65 12.94 1.97
C ARG A 46 -3.89 11.62 1.99
N PHE A 47 -4.31 10.65 1.18
CA PHE A 47 -3.57 9.37 1.12
C PHE A 47 -2.22 9.53 0.41
N PHE A 48 -2.11 10.48 -0.52
CA PHE A 48 -0.80 10.82 -1.08
C PHE A 48 0.18 11.31 0.00
N ILE A 49 -0.28 12.18 0.91
CA ILE A 49 0.54 12.67 2.03
C ILE A 49 0.94 11.51 2.96
N LEU A 50 0.02 10.60 3.28
CA LEU A 50 0.34 9.40 4.09
C LEU A 50 1.43 8.52 3.45
N VAL A 51 1.40 8.34 2.12
CA VAL A 51 2.44 7.56 1.41
C VAL A 51 3.79 8.26 1.46
N VAL A 52 3.83 9.58 1.28
CA VAL A 52 5.07 10.36 1.37
C VAL A 52 5.63 10.32 2.80
N LEU A 53 4.79 10.51 3.80
CA LEU A 53 5.15 10.42 5.22
C LEU A 53 5.72 9.03 5.55
N PHE A 54 5.04 7.97 5.14
CA PHE A 54 5.53 6.59 5.32
C PHE A 54 6.91 6.37 4.69
N LEU A 55 7.14 6.88 3.48
CA LEU A 55 8.42 6.75 2.79
C LEU A 55 9.55 7.45 3.57
N ILE A 56 9.30 8.67 4.07
CA ILE A 56 10.29 9.43 4.85
C ILE A 56 10.63 8.67 6.14
N PHE A 57 9.62 8.23 6.89
CA PHE A 57 9.84 7.48 8.13
C PHE A 57 10.57 6.15 7.90
N ASP A 58 10.32 5.45 6.79
CA ASP A 58 11.04 4.21 6.45
C ASP A 58 12.53 4.47 6.21
N VAL A 59 12.87 5.54 5.48
CA VAL A 59 14.28 5.96 5.26
C VAL A 59 14.94 6.35 6.58
N GLU A 60 14.24 7.05 7.46
CA GLU A 60 14.78 7.47 8.76
C GLU A 60 15.05 6.27 9.69
N ILE A 61 14.16 5.26 9.70
CA ILE A 61 14.37 4.02 10.44
C ILE A 61 15.57 3.23 9.88
N ALA A 62 15.72 3.20 8.55
CA ALA A 62 16.87 2.57 7.90
C ALA A 62 18.20 3.21 8.32
N LEU A 63 18.22 4.53 8.53
CA LEU A 63 19.39 5.26 9.05
C LEU A 63 19.62 5.05 10.56
N LEU A 64 18.55 4.83 11.33
CA LEU A 64 18.63 4.59 12.77
C LEU A 64 19.27 3.24 13.11
N PHE A 65 18.99 2.21 12.31
CA PHE A 65 19.47 0.84 12.54
C PHE A 65 21.02 0.73 12.70
N PRO A 66 21.86 1.24 11.78
CA PRO A 66 23.31 1.18 11.95
C PRO A 66 23.81 1.94 13.19
N ILE A 67 23.18 3.06 13.56
CA ILE A 67 23.55 3.84 14.76
C ILE A 67 23.30 3.01 16.03
N LEU A 68 22.18 2.29 16.10
CA LEU A 68 21.90 1.37 17.21
C LEU A 68 22.94 0.25 17.31
N THR A 69 23.34 -0.34 16.17
CA THR A 69 24.38 -1.38 16.18
C THR A 69 25.72 -0.84 16.68
N MET A 70 26.05 0.41 16.35
CA MET A 70 27.29 1.06 16.80
C MET A 70 27.26 1.38 18.31
N LEU A 71 26.10 1.69 18.91
CA LEU A 71 25.99 1.84 20.36
C LEU A 71 26.32 0.55 21.12
N GLY A 72 25.94 -0.61 20.56
CA GLY A 72 26.23 -1.91 21.18
C GLY A 72 27.71 -2.28 21.20
N VAL A 73 28.50 -1.74 20.25
CA VAL A 73 29.94 -2.03 20.10
C VAL A 73 30.82 -0.93 20.71
N CYS A 74 30.42 0.33 20.55
CA CYS A 74 31.17 1.51 20.96
C CYS A 74 30.37 2.29 22.01
N ASN A 75 30.83 2.25 23.26
CA ASN A 75 30.19 2.97 24.37
C ASN A 75 30.66 4.44 24.41
N SER A 76 30.31 5.22 23.39
CA SER A 76 30.63 6.65 23.30
C SER A 76 29.45 7.52 23.71
N SER A 77 29.66 8.40 24.70
CA SER A 77 28.65 9.37 25.14
C SER A 77 28.24 10.33 24.02
N GLN A 78 29.15 10.65 23.09
CA GLN A 78 28.86 11.51 21.94
C GLN A 78 27.86 10.86 20.97
N LEU A 79 27.96 9.54 20.78
CA LEU A 79 27.05 8.81 19.90
C LEU A 79 25.63 8.74 20.49
N GLY A 80 25.53 8.63 21.81
CA GLY A 80 24.27 8.73 22.54
C GLY A 80 23.62 10.12 22.42
N VAL A 81 24.40 11.19 22.50
CA VAL A 81 23.90 12.56 22.28
C VAL A 81 23.40 12.74 20.85
N MET A 82 24.14 12.26 19.84
CA MET A 82 23.70 12.33 18.44
C MET A 82 22.40 11.57 18.20
N LEU A 83 22.26 10.36 18.74
CA LEU A 83 21.03 9.57 18.66
C LEU A 83 19.85 10.29 19.35
N PHE A 84 20.08 10.90 20.52
CA PHE A 84 19.06 11.66 21.22
C PHE A 84 18.59 12.88 20.41
N CYS A 85 19.52 13.63 19.82
CA CYS A 85 19.18 14.74 18.92
C CYS A 85 18.38 14.25 17.70
N PHE A 86 18.78 13.13 17.10
CA PHE A 86 18.07 12.54 15.95
C PHE A 86 16.63 12.15 16.31
N LEU A 87 16.41 11.51 17.47
CA LEU A 87 15.07 11.16 17.95
C LEU A 87 14.19 12.38 18.22
N ILE A 88 14.76 13.48 18.73
CA ILE A 88 14.01 14.73 18.93
C ILE A 88 13.53 15.29 17.60
N ILE A 89 14.38 15.28 16.56
CA ILE A 89 14.00 15.78 15.23
C ILE A 89 12.86 14.96 14.66
N LEU A 90 12.91 13.62 14.79
CA LEU A 90 11.83 12.72 14.38
C LEU A 90 10.51 13.03 15.10
N LEU A 91 10.54 13.14 16.42
CA LEU A 91 9.36 13.45 17.22
C LEU A 91 8.77 14.83 16.89
N ALA A 92 9.63 15.84 16.68
CA ALA A 92 9.21 17.18 16.32
C ALA A 92 8.57 17.23 14.92
N GLY A 93 9.13 16.50 13.94
CA GLY A 93 8.57 16.38 12.59
C GLY A 93 7.19 15.73 12.62
N LEU A 94 7.06 14.60 13.33
CA LEU A 94 5.77 13.92 13.51
C LEU A 94 4.72 14.83 14.18
N PHE A 95 5.11 15.58 15.21
CA PHE A 95 4.20 16.48 15.91
C PHE A 95 3.73 17.64 15.02
N HIS A 96 4.63 18.16 14.17
CA HIS A 96 4.29 19.18 13.18
C HIS A 96 3.29 18.64 12.15
N GLU A 97 3.52 17.46 11.59
CA GLU A 97 2.61 16.83 10.62
C GLU A 97 1.25 16.47 11.22
N TRP A 98 1.22 16.09 12.50
CA TRP A 98 -0.02 15.88 13.23
C TRP A 98 -0.80 17.18 13.40
N ASN A 99 -0.15 18.28 13.78
CA ASN A 99 -0.83 19.57 13.93
C ASN A 99 -1.42 20.10 12.59
N GLU A 100 -0.82 19.73 11.46
CA GLU A 100 -1.34 20.03 10.11
C GLU A 100 -2.51 19.10 9.69
N GLY A 101 -2.91 18.15 10.53
CA GLY A 101 -4.04 17.24 10.26
C GLY A 101 -3.75 16.24 9.13
N ALA A 102 -2.48 16.01 8.78
CA ALA A 102 -2.08 15.07 7.74
C ALA A 102 -2.45 13.61 8.08
N ILE A 103 -2.54 13.30 9.36
CA ILE A 103 -2.81 11.96 9.92
C ILE A 103 -4.31 11.73 10.18
N ASP A 104 -5.12 12.79 10.18
CA ASP A 104 -6.55 12.69 10.51
C ASP A 104 -7.33 12.04 9.36
N TRP A 105 -7.59 10.76 9.53
CA TRP A 105 -8.41 9.98 8.63
C TRP A 105 -9.88 10.16 9.02
N VAL A 106 -10.48 11.22 8.47
CA VAL A 106 -11.93 11.54 8.53
C VAL A 106 -12.35 12.23 9.84
N SER A 107 -12.52 13.55 9.78
CA SER A 107 -13.53 14.24 10.59
C SER A 107 -14.88 14.03 9.91
N SER A 108 -15.79 13.33 10.59
CA SER A 108 -17.22 13.40 10.33
C SER A 108 -17.73 14.84 10.40
#